data_AF-A0AAW3HIJ4-F1
#
_entry.id   AF-A0AAW3HIJ4-F1
#
_cell.length_a   1.000
_cell.length_b   1.000
_cell.length_c   1.000
_cell.angle_alpha   90.00
_cell.angle_beta   90.00
_cell.angle_gamma   90.00
#
_symmetry.space_group_name_H-M   'P 1'
#
loop_
_entity.id
_entity.type
_entity.pdbx_description
1 polymer ?
#
loop_
_entity_poly.entity_id
_entity_poly.type
_entity_poly.pdbx_seq_one_letter_code
_entity_poly.pdbx_strand_id
1 'polypeptide(L)'
;MNFYHKGELISQTPFPIDRIDYSIDVKLIIFLFEKGRNTRGISNLYKRVHDDALYPLVYINKNLFNNTRIFDPEVLRKRSSGSSLPQMIGKVSIFSQNSNLEFNSDRTSFVENKLTKNLMFNLKKLNEAIQVKGSELKNKLKAGSTSSLTGKAYPIEGAKNIKNKPASILIDRKKKVSFFVPSEQIDLSEYIYVLKDSYGNEIDKENISISVNGSDYTNWILETIEEPCELQVVFRYEDSITGLVSADVNLTFERKSSNITGSKEESSLFTIQSASGYTVQIGTVSSIIYAIDKLYSLREKEGFLPLIACSIRSIFEISQDKLFRTHRFLFPTFKNQLYNDEAKREMRDKLLGNIVHIILLVKKNSNLSTKIAERLDISYSTFMNSLNIEEFKAAVKHSHVGAHQSTKFLSKPKIEACADSCGLFAVICDVLINMKKDDLNSIGIMKVTTDDLNNCFKSLS
;
A
#
# COMPACT_ATOMS: atom_id res chain seq x y z
N MET A 1 11.77 26.93 -36.03
CA MET A 1 10.48 26.24 -35.84
C MET A 1 10.28 25.29 -37.00
N ASN A 2 10.04 24.02 -36.73
CA ASN A 2 9.83 23.00 -37.74
C ASN A 2 8.38 22.53 -37.67
N PHE A 3 7.70 22.50 -38.81
CA PHE A 3 6.31 22.07 -38.93
C PHE A 3 6.28 20.74 -39.68
N TYR A 4 5.57 19.77 -39.12
CA TYR A 4 5.46 18.43 -39.67
C TYR A 4 4.01 18.10 -39.98
N HIS A 5 3.77 17.36 -41.06
CA HIS A 5 2.46 16.80 -41.42
C HIS A 5 2.63 15.34 -41.80
N LYS A 6 1.86 14.45 -41.15
CA LYS A 6 1.97 12.99 -41.31
C LYS A 6 3.41 12.46 -41.08
N GLY A 7 4.18 13.19 -40.30
CA GLY A 7 5.58 12.92 -39.97
C GLY A 7 6.60 13.41 -41.00
N GLU A 8 6.18 14.06 -42.08
CA GLU A 8 7.10 14.71 -43.03
C GLU A 8 7.29 16.19 -42.67
N LEU A 9 8.50 16.72 -42.87
CA LEU A 9 8.79 18.14 -42.65
C LEU A 9 8.18 18.95 -43.79
N ILE A 10 7.20 19.80 -43.49
CA ILE A 10 6.50 20.62 -44.49
C ILE A 10 6.95 22.08 -44.52
N SER A 11 7.53 22.57 -43.43
CA SER A 11 8.03 23.94 -43.37
C SER A 11 9.02 24.11 -42.24
N GLN A 12 10.02 24.96 -42.50
CA GLN A 12 10.96 25.43 -41.50
C GLN A 12 10.94 26.96 -41.50
N THR A 13 10.61 27.55 -40.36
CA THR A 13 10.57 29.00 -40.17
C THR A 13 11.48 29.37 -39.01
N PRO A 14 12.53 30.18 -39.23
CA PRO A 14 13.36 30.67 -38.12
C PRO A 14 12.53 31.59 -37.23
N PHE A 15 12.78 31.54 -35.93
CA PHE A 15 12.21 32.48 -34.96
C PHE A 15 13.36 32.97 -34.07
N PRO A 16 13.83 34.21 -34.24
CA PRO A 16 14.96 34.71 -33.49
C PRO A 16 14.54 35.02 -32.04
N ILE A 17 15.28 34.44 -31.10
CA ILE A 17 15.28 34.86 -29.69
C ILE A 17 16.71 35.29 -29.39
N ASP A 18 16.96 36.60 -29.42
CA ASP A 18 18.28 37.18 -29.23
C ASP A 18 18.56 37.40 -27.74
N ARG A 19 18.74 36.29 -27.00
CA ARG A 19 19.01 36.26 -25.55
C ARG A 19 19.83 35.02 -25.17
N ILE A 20 20.78 35.20 -24.27
CA ILE A 20 21.61 34.12 -23.68
C ILE A 20 21.10 33.64 -22.31
N ASP A 21 20.15 34.38 -21.70
CA ASP A 21 19.72 34.15 -20.31
C ASP A 21 18.82 32.92 -20.12
N TYR A 22 18.22 32.43 -21.20
CA TYR A 22 17.33 31.26 -21.18
C TYR A 22 17.23 30.60 -22.55
N SER A 23 16.83 29.33 -22.54
CA SER A 23 16.48 28.56 -23.75
C SER A 23 15.05 28.05 -23.67
N ILE A 24 14.40 27.92 -24.82
CA ILE A 24 13.01 27.46 -24.94
C ILE A 24 12.97 26.30 -25.95
N ASP A 25 12.53 25.13 -25.50
CA ASP A 25 12.25 23.96 -26.34
C ASP A 25 10.73 23.73 -26.39
N VAL A 26 10.16 23.70 -27.59
CA VAL A 26 8.72 23.58 -27.82
C VAL A 26 8.41 22.39 -28.71
N LYS A 27 7.58 21.48 -28.19
CA LYS A 27 7.08 20.31 -28.91
C LYS A 27 5.57 20.26 -28.78
N LEU A 28 4.87 20.57 -29.87
CA LEU A 28 3.41 20.68 -29.88
C LEU A 28 2.81 19.69 -30.87
N ILE A 29 1.63 19.17 -30.50
CA ILE A 29 0.78 18.35 -31.36
C ILE A 29 -0.53 19.12 -31.53
N ILE A 30 -0.90 19.35 -32.78
CA ILE A 30 -2.11 20.08 -33.15
C ILE A 30 -3.17 19.09 -33.61
N PHE A 31 -4.38 19.20 -33.08
CA PHE A 31 -5.53 18.40 -33.48
C PHE A 31 -6.45 19.17 -34.42
N LEU A 32 -7.07 18.42 -35.34
CA LEU A 32 -8.28 18.84 -36.05
C LEU A 32 -9.38 17.82 -35.73
N PHE A 33 -10.30 18.18 -34.84
CA PHE A 33 -11.48 17.36 -34.59
C PHE A 33 -12.57 17.65 -35.63
N GLU A 34 -13.13 16.59 -36.22
CA GLU A 34 -14.37 16.63 -37.02
C GLU A 34 -15.59 16.71 -36.10
N LYS A 35 -16.76 17.10 -36.63
CA LYS A 35 -18.01 17.11 -35.87
C LYS A 35 -18.26 15.72 -35.25
N GLY A 36 -18.42 15.66 -33.93
CA GLY A 36 -18.69 14.43 -33.18
C GLY A 36 -17.45 13.68 -32.63
N ARG A 37 -16.23 14.02 -33.06
CA ARG A 37 -15.00 13.49 -32.44
C ARG A 37 -14.59 14.35 -31.24
N ASN A 38 -14.14 13.70 -30.16
CA ASN A 38 -13.92 14.35 -28.87
C ASN A 38 -12.51 14.05 -28.29
N THR A 39 -12.18 14.75 -27.22
CA THR A 39 -10.90 14.67 -26.50
C THR A 39 -10.79 13.43 -25.59
N ARG A 40 -11.67 12.41 -25.73
CA ARG A 40 -11.73 11.25 -24.80
C ARG A 40 -10.43 10.45 -24.73
N GLY A 41 -9.71 10.30 -25.85
CA GLY A 41 -8.43 9.60 -25.90
C GLY A 41 -7.22 10.43 -25.44
N ILE A 42 -7.42 11.71 -25.08
CA ILE A 42 -6.35 12.59 -24.61
C ILE A 42 -6.33 12.57 -23.09
N SER A 43 -5.13 12.42 -22.51
CA SER A 43 -4.93 12.45 -21.05
C SER A 43 -5.52 13.71 -20.44
N ASN A 44 -6.18 13.56 -19.29
CA ASN A 44 -6.77 14.66 -18.52
C ASN A 44 -5.72 15.70 -18.09
N LEU A 45 -4.44 15.33 -18.06
CA LEU A 45 -3.34 16.27 -17.79
C LEU A 45 -3.28 17.42 -18.80
N TYR A 46 -3.75 17.21 -20.03
CA TYR A 46 -3.78 18.22 -21.09
C TYR A 46 -5.16 18.88 -21.25
N LYS A 47 -6.09 18.70 -20.29
CA LYS A 47 -7.44 19.27 -20.32
C LYS A 47 -7.64 20.24 -19.16
N ARG A 48 -8.11 21.46 -19.46
CA ARG A 48 -8.46 22.43 -18.43
C ARG A 48 -9.69 21.94 -17.65
N VAL A 49 -9.62 22.03 -16.32
CA VAL A 49 -10.66 21.50 -15.41
C VAL A 49 -12.04 22.12 -15.64
N HIS A 50 -12.11 23.37 -16.09
CA HIS A 50 -13.37 24.12 -16.19
C HIS A 50 -14.10 23.96 -17.53
N ASP A 51 -13.42 23.63 -18.62
CA ASP A 51 -14.00 23.61 -19.97
C ASP A 51 -13.46 22.51 -20.90
N ASP A 52 -12.67 21.58 -20.37
CA ASP A 52 -12.00 20.49 -21.10
C ASP A 52 -11.14 20.93 -22.30
N ALA A 53 -10.83 22.23 -22.40
CA ALA A 53 -10.04 22.75 -23.50
C ALA A 53 -8.60 22.22 -23.41
N LEU A 54 -8.03 21.92 -24.57
CA LEU A 54 -6.68 21.38 -24.67
C LEU A 54 -5.64 22.47 -24.46
N TYR A 55 -4.59 22.15 -23.70
CA TYR A 55 -3.48 23.06 -23.47
C TYR A 55 -2.14 22.34 -23.32
N PRO A 56 -1.01 22.94 -23.77
CA PRO A 56 0.32 22.41 -23.53
C PRO A 56 0.74 22.50 -22.07
N LEU A 57 1.69 21.65 -21.68
CA LEU A 57 2.35 21.68 -20.38
C LEU A 57 3.61 22.54 -20.43
N VAL A 58 3.74 23.46 -19.49
CA VAL A 58 4.87 24.38 -19.36
C VAL A 58 5.76 23.90 -18.21
N TYR A 59 7.03 23.69 -18.54
CA TYR A 59 8.05 23.32 -17.59
C TYR A 59 9.11 24.40 -17.51
N ILE A 60 9.48 24.81 -16.30
CA ILE A 60 10.60 25.73 -16.06
C ILE A 60 11.61 25.01 -15.18
N ASN A 61 12.84 24.85 -15.66
CA ASN A 61 13.89 24.08 -14.99
C ASN A 61 13.40 22.70 -14.50
N LYS A 62 12.65 22.00 -15.37
CA LYS A 62 12.00 20.69 -15.15
C LYS A 62 10.83 20.66 -14.16
N ASN A 63 10.43 21.78 -13.56
CA ASN A 63 9.23 21.86 -12.71
C ASN A 63 8.02 22.28 -13.54
N LEU A 64 6.83 21.74 -13.23
CA LEU A 64 5.57 22.06 -13.91
C LEU A 64 4.95 23.36 -13.37
N PHE A 65 4.47 24.24 -14.25
CA PHE A 65 3.95 25.56 -13.88
C PHE A 65 2.50 25.79 -14.34
N ASN A 66 1.92 26.96 -13.99
CA ASN A 66 0.59 27.34 -14.46
C ASN A 66 0.59 27.68 -15.96
N ASN A 67 0.25 26.68 -16.77
CA ASN A 67 0.31 26.74 -18.22
C ASN A 67 -0.64 27.78 -18.85
N THR A 68 -1.82 28.01 -18.24
CA THR A 68 -2.87 28.87 -18.82
C THR A 68 -2.47 30.35 -18.91
N ARG A 69 -1.51 30.78 -18.09
CA ARG A 69 -0.99 32.16 -18.11
C ARG A 69 0.28 32.30 -18.94
N ILE A 70 1.13 31.26 -18.96
CA ILE A 70 2.47 31.32 -19.56
C ILE A 70 2.43 31.01 -21.06
N PHE A 71 1.59 30.06 -21.48
CA PHE A 71 1.45 29.67 -22.88
C PHE A 71 -0.02 29.36 -23.20
N ASP A 72 -0.76 30.39 -23.61
CA ASP A 72 -2.21 30.31 -23.86
C ASP A 72 -2.53 29.88 -25.31
N PRO A 73 -3.11 28.69 -25.55
CA PRO A 73 -3.55 28.26 -26.88
C PRO A 73 -4.59 29.19 -27.50
N GLU A 74 -5.31 29.98 -26.70
CA GLU A 74 -6.40 30.83 -27.16
C GLU A 74 -5.98 32.28 -27.44
N VAL A 75 -4.68 32.57 -27.40
CA VAL A 75 -4.13 33.93 -27.53
C VAL A 75 -4.64 34.70 -28.77
N LEU A 76 -4.94 34.01 -29.87
CA LEU A 76 -5.49 34.61 -31.10
C LEU A 76 -7.00 34.37 -31.32
N ARG A 77 -7.65 33.54 -30.50
CA ARG A 77 -9.04 33.09 -30.71
C ARG A 77 -10.04 34.24 -30.71
N LYS A 78 -9.78 35.28 -29.90
CA LYS A 78 -10.59 36.52 -29.83
C LYS A 78 -10.41 37.46 -31.03
N ARG A 79 -9.30 37.34 -31.78
CA ARG A 79 -8.97 38.26 -32.89
C ARG A 79 -9.37 37.71 -34.26
N SER A 80 -9.20 36.41 -34.51
CA SER A 80 -9.79 35.75 -35.68
C SER A 80 -9.82 34.24 -35.49
N SER A 81 -11.01 33.64 -35.59
CA SER A 81 -11.20 32.18 -35.46
C SER A 81 -10.44 31.40 -36.54
N GLY A 82 -10.30 31.96 -37.75
CA GLY A 82 -9.60 31.36 -38.89
C GLY A 82 -8.07 31.32 -38.79
N SER A 83 -7.45 32.13 -37.93
CA SER A 83 -5.98 32.25 -37.81
C SER A 83 -5.43 31.62 -36.53
N SER A 84 -6.25 30.83 -35.82
CA SER A 84 -5.87 30.21 -34.54
C SER A 84 -5.78 28.68 -34.66
N LEU A 85 -4.94 28.10 -33.81
CA LEU A 85 -4.79 26.65 -33.63
C LEU A 85 -5.01 26.27 -32.16
N PRO A 86 -6.20 26.49 -31.58
CA PRO A 86 -6.38 26.37 -30.13
C PRO A 86 -6.34 24.92 -29.63
N GLN A 87 -6.61 23.94 -30.50
CA GLN A 87 -6.63 22.52 -30.15
C GLN A 87 -5.20 21.95 -30.18
N MET A 88 -4.42 22.22 -29.14
CA MET A 88 -3.04 21.77 -29.05
C MET A 88 -2.69 21.19 -27.69
N ILE A 89 -1.82 20.19 -27.71
CA ILE A 89 -1.15 19.64 -26.52
C ILE A 89 0.35 19.64 -26.75
N GLY A 90 1.13 19.33 -25.71
CA GLY A 90 2.56 19.12 -25.84
C GLY A 90 3.35 19.74 -24.70
N LYS A 91 4.63 19.97 -24.92
CA LYS A 91 5.58 20.45 -23.92
C LYS A 91 6.23 21.75 -24.34
N VAL A 92 6.22 22.73 -23.46
CA VAL A 92 6.98 23.98 -23.54
C VAL A 92 7.99 23.95 -22.40
N SER A 93 9.26 23.69 -22.70
CA SER A 93 10.32 23.60 -21.69
C SER A 93 11.19 24.85 -21.74
N ILE A 94 11.33 25.52 -20.61
CA ILE A 94 12.16 26.70 -20.42
C ILE A 94 13.29 26.34 -19.48
N PHE A 95 14.51 26.63 -19.88
CA PHE A 95 15.70 26.42 -19.05
C PHE A 95 16.45 27.74 -18.89
N SER A 96 16.75 28.09 -17.65
CA SER A 96 17.52 29.29 -17.32
C SER A 96 18.30 29.07 -16.03
N GLN A 97 19.56 29.49 -16.04
CA GLN A 97 20.44 29.51 -14.86
C GLN A 97 20.58 30.92 -14.26
N ASN A 98 19.83 31.90 -14.79
CA ASN A 98 19.92 33.28 -14.35
C ASN A 98 19.29 33.42 -12.95
N SER A 99 20.03 34.01 -12.01
CA SER A 99 19.60 34.18 -10.60
C SER A 99 18.35 35.04 -10.46
N ASN A 100 18.04 35.89 -11.45
CA ASN A 100 16.81 36.69 -11.46
C ASN A 100 15.57 35.87 -11.84
N LEU A 101 15.68 34.57 -12.09
CA LEU A 101 14.52 33.70 -12.32
C LEU A 101 13.94 33.24 -10.97
N GLU A 102 13.15 34.11 -10.35
CA GLU A 102 12.52 33.85 -9.06
C GLU A 102 11.05 33.43 -9.19
N PHE A 103 10.58 32.68 -8.19
CA PHE A 103 9.22 32.16 -8.11
C PHE A 103 8.51 32.68 -6.87
N ASN A 104 7.19 32.84 -6.96
CA ASN A 104 6.37 33.18 -5.80
C ASN A 104 6.36 32.02 -4.78
N SER A 105 5.87 32.27 -3.56
CA SER A 105 5.94 31.32 -2.43
C SER A 105 5.32 29.94 -2.73
N ASP A 106 4.27 29.90 -3.55
CA ASP A 106 3.61 28.65 -3.96
C ASP A 106 4.26 27.97 -5.17
N ARG A 107 5.31 28.56 -5.75
CA ARG A 107 6.08 28.10 -6.93
C ARG A 107 5.22 27.85 -8.17
N THR A 108 4.09 28.53 -8.30
CA THR A 108 3.18 28.38 -9.46
C THR A 108 3.36 29.48 -10.51
N SER A 109 4.00 30.59 -10.16
CA SER A 109 4.17 31.78 -10.99
C SER A 109 5.54 32.44 -10.80
N PHE A 110 5.92 33.31 -11.75
CA PHE A 110 7.13 34.11 -11.63
C PHE A 110 6.97 35.27 -10.64
N VAL A 111 8.05 35.63 -9.96
CA VAL A 111 8.21 36.99 -9.42
C VAL A 111 8.45 37.94 -10.59
N GLU A 112 7.74 39.06 -10.60
CA GLU A 112 7.86 40.02 -11.70
C GLU A 112 9.18 40.77 -11.65
N ASN A 113 9.99 40.61 -12.69
CA ASN A 113 11.20 41.39 -12.93
C ASN A 113 11.46 41.53 -14.45
N LYS A 114 12.54 42.19 -14.82
CA LYS A 114 12.88 42.45 -16.22
C LYS A 114 13.10 41.16 -17.03
N LEU A 115 13.69 40.13 -16.42
CA LEU A 115 13.93 38.84 -17.08
C LEU A 115 12.59 38.13 -17.34
N THR A 116 11.76 37.99 -16.32
CA THR A 116 10.49 37.25 -16.40
C THR A 116 9.49 37.95 -17.31
N LYS A 117 9.42 39.29 -17.32
CA LYS A 117 8.62 40.07 -18.27
C LYS A 117 9.04 39.84 -19.73
N ASN A 118 10.35 39.84 -20.00
CA ASN A 118 10.88 39.58 -21.35
C ASN A 118 10.63 38.14 -21.79
N LEU A 119 10.80 37.16 -20.89
CA LEU A 119 10.50 35.75 -21.15
C LEU A 119 9.03 35.57 -21.54
N MET A 120 8.11 36.14 -20.75
CA MET A 120 6.67 36.08 -21.04
C MET A 120 6.32 36.73 -22.38
N PHE A 121 6.93 37.87 -22.69
CA PHE A 121 6.76 38.53 -23.99
C PHE A 121 7.24 37.68 -25.17
N ASN A 122 8.42 37.07 -25.04
CA ASN A 122 9.00 36.22 -26.08
C ASN A 122 8.21 34.92 -26.27
N LEU A 123 7.75 34.29 -25.18
CA LEU A 123 6.86 33.13 -25.24
C LEU A 123 5.54 33.45 -25.92
N LYS A 124 4.95 34.60 -25.61
CA LYS A 124 3.73 35.07 -26.26
C LYS A 124 3.95 35.26 -27.76
N LYS A 125 5.01 35.96 -28.17
CA LYS A 125 5.35 36.15 -29.59
C LYS A 125 5.62 34.82 -30.32
N LEU A 126 6.32 33.89 -29.66
CA LEU A 126 6.58 32.56 -30.20
C LEU A 126 5.28 31.80 -30.44
N ASN A 127 4.37 31.80 -29.46
CA ASN A 127 3.06 31.17 -29.57
C ASN A 127 2.23 31.79 -30.71
N GLU A 128 2.16 33.13 -30.77
CA GLU A 128 1.47 33.85 -31.85
C GLU A 128 2.04 33.47 -33.23
N ALA A 129 3.37 33.41 -33.37
CA ALA A 129 4.02 33.01 -34.62
C ALA A 129 3.72 31.55 -35.01
N ILE A 130 3.75 30.63 -34.04
CA ILE A 130 3.37 29.22 -34.25
C ILE A 130 1.92 29.11 -34.73
N GLN A 131 1.00 29.83 -34.10
CA GLN A 131 -0.42 29.77 -34.45
C GLN A 131 -0.72 30.35 -35.83
N VAL A 132 -0.14 31.52 -36.16
CA VAL A 132 -0.32 32.15 -37.47
C VAL A 132 0.23 31.24 -38.57
N LYS A 133 1.50 30.83 -38.46
CA LYS A 133 2.15 29.99 -39.48
C LYS A 133 1.50 28.61 -39.59
N GLY A 134 1.17 27.99 -38.46
CA GLY A 134 0.48 26.71 -38.44
C GLY A 134 -0.92 26.80 -39.06
N SER A 135 -1.68 27.88 -38.82
CA SER A 135 -3.01 28.05 -39.43
C SER A 135 -2.92 28.30 -40.93
N GLU A 136 -1.95 29.09 -41.40
CA GLU A 136 -1.65 29.26 -42.82
C GLU A 136 -1.36 27.91 -43.50
N LEU A 137 -0.49 27.09 -42.91
CA LEU A 137 -0.15 25.75 -43.42
C LEU A 137 -1.37 24.82 -43.43
N LYS A 138 -2.16 24.80 -42.35
CA LYS A 138 -3.42 24.05 -42.27
C LYS A 138 -4.38 24.44 -43.40
N ASN A 139 -4.54 25.72 -43.68
CA ASN A 139 -5.46 26.21 -44.71
C ASN A 139 -4.96 25.84 -46.12
N LYS A 140 -3.64 25.90 -46.37
CA LYS A 140 -3.03 25.42 -47.62
C LYS A 140 -3.26 23.93 -47.83
N LEU A 141 -3.07 23.12 -46.78
CA LEU A 141 -3.32 21.66 -46.85
C LEU A 141 -4.80 21.34 -47.10
N LYS A 142 -5.73 22.11 -46.51
CA LYS A 142 -7.18 21.98 -46.76
C LYS A 142 -7.58 22.26 -48.21
N ALA A 143 -6.97 23.26 -48.85
CA ALA A 143 -7.31 23.63 -50.22
C ALA A 143 -6.87 22.58 -51.26
N GLY A 144 -5.93 21.69 -50.92
CA GLY A 144 -5.34 20.72 -51.83
C GLY A 144 -5.74 19.25 -51.62
N SER A 145 -6.65 18.91 -50.70
CA SER A 145 -6.97 17.50 -50.40
C SER A 145 -8.46 17.19 -50.20
N THR A 146 -8.93 16.09 -50.79
CA THR A 146 -10.27 15.49 -50.58
C THR A 146 -10.29 14.39 -49.49
N SER A 147 -9.14 14.06 -48.87
CA SER A 147 -8.98 12.98 -47.89
C SER A 147 -8.63 13.49 -46.48
N SER A 148 -8.63 12.60 -45.47
CA SER A 148 -8.41 12.98 -44.07
C SER A 148 -7.05 13.68 -43.87
N LEU A 149 -7.10 14.91 -43.35
CA LEU A 149 -5.93 15.77 -43.09
C LEU A 149 -5.09 15.33 -41.89
N THR A 150 -5.55 14.36 -41.11
CA THR A 150 -4.86 13.84 -39.92
C THR A 150 -3.91 12.70 -40.28
N GLY A 151 -2.84 12.51 -39.49
CA GLY A 151 -1.92 11.39 -39.63
C GLY A 151 -0.88 11.36 -38.50
N LYS A 152 0.27 10.71 -38.71
CA LYS A 152 1.31 10.59 -37.68
C LYS A 152 1.69 11.95 -37.09
N ALA A 153 1.68 12.03 -35.76
CA ALA A 153 1.97 13.25 -35.00
C ALA A 153 3.46 13.51 -34.78
N TYR A 154 4.32 12.55 -35.16
CA TYR A 154 5.77 12.61 -34.97
C TYR A 154 6.49 12.49 -36.31
N PRO A 155 7.68 13.11 -36.46
CA PRO A 155 8.52 12.97 -37.65
C PRO A 155 8.74 11.48 -37.97
N ILE A 156 8.65 11.11 -39.25
CA ILE A 156 9.11 9.81 -39.73
C ILE A 156 10.63 9.83 -39.55
N GLU A 157 11.13 9.03 -38.61
CA GLU A 157 12.56 8.87 -38.44
C GLU A 157 13.11 8.16 -39.68
N GLY A 158 13.80 8.88 -40.56
CA GLY A 158 14.69 8.26 -41.52
C GLY A 158 15.67 7.38 -40.76
N ALA A 159 15.96 6.18 -41.29
CA ALA A 159 16.77 5.12 -40.67
C ALA A 159 17.88 5.69 -39.77
N LYS A 160 17.57 5.83 -38.48
CA LYS A 160 18.58 6.21 -37.49
C LYS A 160 19.40 4.96 -37.24
N ASN A 161 20.72 5.06 -37.37
CA ASN A 161 21.65 4.11 -36.79
C ASN A 161 21.13 3.71 -35.40
N ILE A 162 20.83 2.43 -35.22
CA ILE A 162 20.29 1.88 -33.98
C ILE A 162 21.33 2.16 -32.90
N LYS A 163 21.12 3.22 -32.12
CA LYS A 163 21.80 3.35 -30.84
C LYS A 163 21.14 2.31 -29.95
N ASN A 164 21.90 1.26 -29.63
CA ASN A 164 21.50 0.25 -28.64
C ASN A 164 20.95 0.96 -27.40
N LYS A 165 19.73 0.61 -27.01
CA LYS A 165 19.13 1.04 -25.75
C LYS A 165 19.50 0.02 -24.68
N PRO A 166 19.47 0.37 -23.38
CA PRO A 166 19.56 -0.64 -22.34
C PRO A 166 18.40 -1.62 -22.45
N ALA A 167 18.71 -2.91 -22.48
CA ALA A 167 17.73 -3.96 -22.33
C ALA A 167 17.05 -3.85 -20.94
N SER A 168 15.79 -4.27 -20.82
CA SER A 168 15.00 -4.02 -19.61
C SER A 168 13.96 -5.09 -19.31
N ILE A 169 13.78 -5.34 -18.00
CA ILE A 169 12.60 -5.96 -17.39
C ILE A 169 11.98 -4.89 -16.50
N LEU A 170 10.74 -4.49 -16.75
CA LEU A 170 10.02 -3.55 -15.90
C LEU A 170 8.88 -4.26 -15.18
N ILE A 171 8.85 -4.12 -13.86
CA ILE A 171 7.81 -4.71 -13.00
C ILE A 171 6.61 -3.77 -12.89
N ASP A 172 5.40 -4.32 -12.99
CA ASP A 172 4.16 -3.60 -12.69
C ASP A 172 4.00 -3.42 -11.18
N ARG A 173 4.44 -2.26 -10.69
CA ARG A 173 4.33 -1.89 -9.28
C ARG A 173 2.90 -1.69 -8.78
N LYS A 174 1.88 -1.78 -9.65
CA LYS A 174 0.47 -1.73 -9.25
C LYS A 174 -0.09 -3.10 -8.89
N LYS A 175 0.61 -4.19 -9.23
CA LYS A 175 0.18 -5.54 -8.88
C LYS A 175 0.22 -5.74 -7.37
N LYS A 176 -0.74 -6.52 -6.87
CA LYS A 176 -0.84 -6.88 -5.46
C LYS A 176 0.40 -7.67 -5.06
N VAL A 177 1.05 -7.30 -3.95
CA VAL A 177 2.25 -7.99 -3.44
C VAL A 177 2.04 -8.61 -2.06
N SER A 178 0.93 -8.29 -1.38
CA SER A 178 0.59 -8.83 -0.07
C SER A 178 -0.61 -9.76 -0.17
N PHE A 179 -0.46 -11.00 0.29
CA PHE A 179 -1.45 -12.07 0.19
C PHE A 179 -1.75 -12.66 1.56
N PHE A 180 -2.92 -13.28 1.70
CA PHE A 180 -3.25 -14.07 2.88
C PHE A 180 -2.96 -15.54 2.65
N VAL A 181 -2.55 -16.27 3.69
CA VAL A 181 -2.39 -17.73 3.67
C VAL A 181 -3.66 -18.46 4.15
N PRO A 182 -4.02 -19.62 3.57
CA PRO A 182 -3.41 -20.20 2.38
C PRO A 182 -3.68 -19.35 1.14
N SER A 183 -2.65 -19.12 0.32
CA SER A 183 -2.79 -18.27 -0.86
C SER A 183 -3.42 -19.02 -2.03
N GLU A 184 -4.07 -18.30 -2.93
CA GLU A 184 -4.30 -18.82 -4.28
C GLU A 184 -2.95 -18.99 -5.01
N GLN A 185 -2.95 -19.75 -6.10
CA GLN A 185 -1.83 -19.80 -7.02
C GLN A 185 -1.66 -18.43 -7.69
N ILE A 186 -0.42 -17.98 -7.86
CA ILE A 186 -0.11 -16.64 -8.37
C ILE A 186 0.61 -16.75 -9.72
N ASP A 187 0.06 -16.13 -10.77
CA ASP A 187 0.73 -15.99 -12.06
C ASP A 187 1.81 -14.89 -11.99
N LEU A 188 3.07 -15.31 -11.92
CA LEU A 188 4.23 -14.43 -11.85
C LEU A 188 4.41 -13.60 -13.13
N SER A 189 3.84 -14.03 -14.25
CA SER A 189 3.99 -13.35 -15.53
C SER A 189 3.20 -12.04 -15.57
N GLU A 190 2.18 -11.90 -14.72
CA GLU A 190 1.41 -10.66 -14.58
C GLU A 190 2.23 -9.50 -13.98
N TYR A 191 3.33 -9.80 -13.30
CA TYR A 191 4.19 -8.78 -12.69
C TYR A 191 5.12 -8.13 -13.69
N ILE A 192 5.31 -8.70 -14.88
CA ILE A 192 6.18 -8.12 -15.92
C ILE A 192 5.34 -7.20 -16.82
N TYR A 193 5.63 -5.90 -16.76
CA TYR A 193 4.97 -4.88 -17.58
C TYR A 193 5.66 -4.65 -18.92
N VAL A 194 6.99 -4.67 -18.95
CA VAL A 194 7.78 -4.48 -20.19
C VAL A 194 8.96 -5.42 -20.16
N LEU A 195 9.22 -6.03 -21.30
CA LEU A 195 10.35 -6.91 -21.53
C LEU A 195 10.95 -6.61 -22.90
N LYS A 196 12.14 -6.01 -22.94
CA LYS A 196 12.76 -5.56 -24.20
C LYS A 196 14.25 -5.76 -24.23
N ASP A 197 14.76 -6.23 -25.37
CA ASP A 197 16.19 -6.34 -25.65
C ASP A 197 16.85 -4.97 -25.93
N SER A 198 18.16 -4.97 -26.13
CA SER A 198 18.92 -3.75 -26.45
C SER A 198 18.58 -3.11 -27.81
N TYR A 199 17.93 -3.86 -28.70
CA TYR A 199 17.44 -3.37 -29.99
C TYR A 199 16.02 -2.80 -29.90
N GLY A 200 15.34 -3.00 -28.77
CA GLY A 200 13.97 -2.58 -28.51
C GLY A 200 12.90 -3.58 -28.94
N ASN A 201 13.28 -4.80 -29.31
CA ASN A 201 12.36 -5.89 -29.62
C ASN A 201 11.77 -6.46 -28.33
N GLU A 202 10.57 -7.02 -28.41
CA GLU A 202 9.98 -7.79 -27.32
C GLU A 202 10.66 -9.15 -27.20
N ILE A 203 10.89 -9.59 -25.97
CA ILE A 203 11.47 -10.91 -25.69
C ILE A 203 10.33 -11.86 -25.34
N ASP A 204 10.48 -13.12 -25.74
CA ASP A 204 9.55 -14.17 -25.32
C ASP A 204 9.73 -14.52 -23.83
N LYS A 205 8.62 -14.79 -23.14
CA LYS A 205 8.62 -15.24 -21.74
C LYS A 205 9.42 -16.53 -21.57
N GLU A 206 9.46 -17.41 -22.56
CA GLU A 206 10.25 -18.65 -22.50
C GLU A 206 11.76 -18.41 -22.30
N ASN A 207 12.27 -17.22 -22.62
CA ASN A 207 13.67 -16.86 -22.46
C ASN A 207 13.99 -16.23 -21.10
N ILE A 208 13.03 -16.16 -20.18
CA ILE A 208 13.23 -15.66 -18.82
C ILE A 208 13.47 -16.83 -17.86
N SER A 209 14.54 -16.72 -17.07
CA SER A 209 14.72 -17.54 -15.88
C SER A 209 14.09 -16.86 -14.66
N ILE A 210 13.40 -17.67 -13.85
CA ILE A 210 12.76 -17.24 -12.61
C ILE A 210 13.51 -17.91 -11.45
N SER A 211 13.78 -17.16 -10.39
CA SER A 211 14.24 -17.74 -9.13
C SER A 211 13.39 -17.21 -7.97
N VAL A 212 13.02 -18.10 -7.05
CA VAL A 212 12.28 -17.77 -5.81
C VAL A 212 13.21 -18.02 -4.63
N ASN A 213 13.46 -16.98 -3.82
CA ASN A 213 14.42 -17.03 -2.70
C ASN A 213 15.80 -17.58 -3.11
N GLY A 214 16.24 -17.23 -4.32
CA GLY A 214 17.53 -17.65 -4.88
C GLY A 214 17.58 -19.08 -5.44
N SER A 215 16.50 -19.85 -5.35
CA SER A 215 16.38 -21.18 -5.98
C SER A 215 15.70 -21.06 -7.33
N ASP A 216 16.21 -21.74 -8.35
CA ASP A 216 15.60 -21.74 -9.68
C ASP A 216 14.17 -22.28 -9.63
N TYR A 217 13.26 -21.59 -10.30
CA TYR A 217 11.84 -21.88 -10.33
C TYR A 217 11.40 -22.05 -11.78
N THR A 218 10.84 -23.21 -12.10
CA THR A 218 10.61 -23.61 -13.51
C THR A 218 9.24 -23.20 -14.04
N ASN A 219 8.31 -22.80 -13.18
CA ASN A 219 6.94 -22.50 -13.57
C ASN A 219 6.62 -21.01 -13.39
N TRP A 220 5.78 -20.47 -14.28
CA TRP A 220 5.25 -19.11 -14.14
C TRP A 220 4.17 -19.01 -13.06
N ILE A 221 3.62 -20.15 -12.63
CA ILE A 221 2.64 -20.22 -11.56
C ILE A 221 3.35 -20.54 -10.25
N LEU A 222 3.35 -19.57 -9.33
CA LEU A 222 3.74 -19.79 -7.94
C LEU A 222 2.65 -20.61 -7.24
N GLU A 223 3.07 -21.68 -6.58
CA GLU A 223 2.18 -22.57 -5.83
C GLU A 223 1.52 -21.88 -4.62
N THR A 224 0.47 -22.51 -4.09
CA THR A 224 -0.20 -22.05 -2.87
C THR A 224 0.78 -22.03 -1.69
N ILE A 225 0.84 -20.88 -1.01
CA ILE A 225 1.63 -20.70 0.20
C ILE A 225 0.73 -20.92 1.42
N GLU A 226 1.05 -21.92 2.22
CA GLU A 226 0.26 -22.34 3.40
C GLU A 226 0.63 -21.59 4.68
N GLU A 227 1.88 -21.14 4.81
CA GLU A 227 2.39 -20.49 6.03
C GLU A 227 2.96 -19.10 5.74
N PRO A 228 2.88 -18.15 6.70
CA PRO A 228 3.37 -16.79 6.51
C PRO A 228 4.86 -16.75 6.17
N CYS A 229 5.20 -15.99 5.14
CA CYS A 229 6.58 -15.83 4.70
C CYS A 229 6.73 -14.60 3.80
N GLU A 230 7.99 -14.27 3.50
CA GLU A 230 8.34 -13.34 2.44
C GLU A 230 9.10 -14.11 1.36
N LEU A 231 8.69 -13.91 0.10
CA LEU A 231 9.33 -14.52 -1.06
C LEU A 231 9.88 -13.43 -1.97
N GLN A 232 11.17 -13.49 -2.28
CA GLN A 232 11.77 -12.68 -3.33
C GLN A 232 11.73 -13.47 -4.64
N VAL A 233 10.99 -12.95 -5.62
CA VAL A 233 10.93 -13.49 -6.98
C VAL A 233 11.81 -12.64 -7.88
N VAL A 234 12.78 -13.26 -8.55
CA VAL A 234 13.72 -12.58 -9.45
C VAL A 234 13.56 -13.12 -10.86
N PHE A 235 13.43 -12.22 -11.83
CA PHE A 235 13.35 -12.50 -13.26
C PHE A 235 14.66 -12.10 -13.94
N ARG A 236 15.22 -12.97 -14.79
CA ARG A 236 16.49 -12.73 -15.48
C ARG A 236 16.46 -13.19 -16.93
N TYR A 237 17.24 -12.53 -17.78
CA TYR A 237 17.63 -13.03 -19.11
C TYR A 237 18.98 -12.45 -19.53
N GLU A 238 19.63 -13.07 -20.52
CA GLU A 238 20.90 -12.59 -21.09
C GLU A 238 20.64 -11.77 -22.36
N ASP A 239 21.04 -10.51 -22.37
CA ASP A 239 21.03 -9.67 -23.57
C ASP A 239 22.38 -9.70 -24.28
N SER A 240 22.36 -9.84 -25.61
CA SER A 240 23.58 -9.93 -26.42
C SER A 240 24.53 -8.72 -26.33
N ILE A 241 24.04 -7.55 -25.87
CA ILE A 241 24.81 -6.31 -25.78
C ILE A 241 25.03 -5.90 -24.32
N THR A 242 23.99 -5.92 -23.48
CA THR A 242 24.07 -5.45 -22.09
C THR A 242 24.37 -6.55 -21.08
N GLY A 243 24.42 -7.81 -21.50
CA GLY A 243 24.60 -8.96 -20.62
C GLY A 243 23.36 -9.22 -19.76
N LEU A 244 23.58 -9.77 -18.56
CA LEU A 244 22.53 -10.19 -17.65
C LEU A 244 21.61 -9.01 -17.25
N VAL A 245 20.34 -9.14 -17.58
CA VAL A 245 19.28 -8.22 -17.16
C VAL A 245 18.50 -8.88 -16.02
N SER A 246 18.24 -8.16 -14.94
CA SER A 246 17.57 -8.68 -13.75
C SER A 246 16.58 -7.67 -13.18
N ALA A 247 15.43 -8.16 -12.70
CA ALA A 247 14.48 -7.40 -11.88
C ALA A 247 13.81 -8.31 -10.87
N ASP A 248 13.39 -7.78 -9.73
CA ASP A 248 12.78 -8.55 -8.64
C ASP A 248 11.47 -7.93 -8.12
N VAL A 249 10.66 -8.79 -7.51
CA VAL A 249 9.46 -8.44 -6.75
C VAL A 249 9.45 -9.22 -5.43
N ASN A 250 9.15 -8.53 -4.33
CA ASN A 250 8.98 -9.14 -3.02
C ASN A 250 7.48 -9.36 -2.78
N LEU A 251 7.09 -10.60 -2.52
CA LEU A 251 5.75 -11.01 -2.18
C LEU A 251 5.69 -11.32 -0.68
N THR A 252 4.69 -10.78 0.01
CA THR A 252 4.48 -10.97 1.45
C THR A 252 3.22 -11.79 1.68
N PHE A 253 3.32 -12.85 2.48
CA PHE A 253 2.23 -13.74 2.81
C PHE A 253 1.95 -13.68 4.32
N GLU A 254 0.76 -13.25 4.69
CA GLU A 254 0.35 -13.02 6.07
C GLU A 254 -0.85 -13.89 6.44
N ARG A 255 -1.07 -14.16 7.73
CA ARG A 255 -2.32 -14.80 8.14
C ARG A 255 -3.46 -13.81 8.01
N LYS A 256 -4.62 -14.30 7.57
CA LYS A 256 -5.84 -13.52 7.67
C LYS A 256 -6.11 -13.24 9.15
N SER A 257 -6.10 -11.96 9.52
CA SER A 257 -6.51 -11.50 10.84
C SER A 257 -7.84 -10.77 10.75
N SER A 258 -8.69 -10.99 11.73
CA SER A 258 -9.98 -10.33 11.87
C SER A 258 -10.04 -9.61 13.21
N ASN A 259 -10.90 -8.60 13.29
CA ASN A 259 -11.05 -7.80 14.50
C ASN A 259 -11.78 -8.59 15.61
N ILE A 260 -11.30 -8.44 16.84
CA ILE A 260 -12.09 -8.68 18.04
C ILE A 260 -12.64 -7.33 18.47
N THR A 261 -13.95 -7.18 18.56
CA THR A 261 -14.58 -5.89 18.87
C THR A 261 -15.54 -5.97 20.04
N GLY A 262 -15.74 -4.83 20.69
CA GLY A 262 -16.89 -4.63 21.57
C GLY A 262 -18.12 -4.02 20.88
N SER A 263 -17.98 -3.58 19.62
CA SER A 263 -19.06 -3.02 18.82
C SER A 263 -18.75 -3.12 17.32
N LYS A 264 -19.69 -2.73 16.44
CA LYS A 264 -19.48 -2.75 14.98
C LYS A 264 -18.56 -1.60 14.54
N GLU A 265 -17.25 -1.76 14.70
CA GLU A 265 -16.21 -0.84 14.20
C GLU A 265 -15.38 -1.48 13.09
N GLU A 266 -14.78 -0.66 12.21
CA GLU A 266 -13.99 -1.12 11.05
C GLU A 266 -12.57 -1.62 11.40
N SER A 267 -11.96 -1.14 12.50
CA SER A 267 -10.61 -1.52 12.92
C SER A 267 -10.50 -1.67 14.43
N SER A 268 -9.84 -2.73 14.91
CA SER A 268 -9.58 -2.98 16.33
C SER A 268 -8.09 -3.16 16.59
N LEU A 269 -7.63 -2.75 17.78
CA LEU A 269 -6.30 -3.09 18.28
C LEU A 269 -6.21 -4.59 18.63
N PHE A 270 -7.34 -5.22 18.92
CA PHE A 270 -7.43 -6.64 19.27
C PHE A 270 -7.73 -7.44 18.02
N THR A 271 -6.82 -8.33 17.63
CA THR A 271 -7.00 -9.16 16.44
C THR A 271 -7.00 -10.64 16.77
N ILE A 272 -7.56 -11.43 15.87
CA ILE A 272 -7.53 -12.89 15.91
C ILE A 272 -7.26 -13.44 14.53
N GLN A 273 -6.47 -14.52 14.44
CA GLN A 273 -6.15 -15.20 13.19
C GLN A 273 -7.33 -16.05 12.70
N SER A 274 -8.41 -15.38 12.29
CA SER A 274 -9.66 -15.98 11.82
C SER A 274 -10.12 -15.35 10.52
N ALA A 275 -10.89 -16.12 9.74
CA ALA A 275 -11.58 -15.62 8.57
C ALA A 275 -12.75 -14.67 8.90
N SER A 276 -13.27 -14.72 10.14
CA SER A 276 -14.36 -13.87 10.63
C SER A 276 -13.99 -13.15 11.94
N GLY A 277 -14.52 -11.94 12.11
CA GLY A 277 -14.34 -11.17 13.35
C GLY A 277 -15.19 -11.73 14.49
N TYR A 278 -14.82 -11.38 15.72
CA TYR A 278 -15.54 -11.81 16.93
C TYR A 278 -16.02 -10.60 17.75
N THR A 279 -17.28 -10.60 18.17
CA THR A 279 -17.80 -9.57 19.08
C THR A 279 -17.96 -10.16 20.49
N VAL A 280 -17.18 -9.63 21.43
CA VAL A 280 -17.20 -10.08 22.83
C VAL A 280 -18.53 -9.68 23.49
N GLN A 281 -19.20 -10.64 24.13
CA GLN A 281 -20.52 -10.45 24.74
C GLN A 281 -20.45 -10.10 26.24
N ILE A 282 -19.30 -10.31 26.89
CA ILE A 282 -19.05 -9.81 28.25
C ILE A 282 -19.12 -8.26 28.24
N GLY A 283 -20.26 -7.69 28.65
CA GLY A 283 -20.56 -6.26 28.46
C GLY A 283 -19.49 -5.26 28.93
N THR A 284 -18.86 -5.49 30.10
CA THR A 284 -17.78 -4.62 30.59
C THR A 284 -16.51 -4.76 29.75
N VAL A 285 -16.13 -5.98 29.37
CA VAL A 285 -14.96 -6.23 28.50
C VAL A 285 -15.18 -5.61 27.13
N SER A 286 -16.37 -5.83 26.55
CA SER A 286 -16.82 -5.21 25.31
C SER A 286 -16.65 -3.68 25.35
N SER A 287 -17.09 -3.04 26.44
CA SER A 287 -16.97 -1.59 26.60
C SER A 287 -15.52 -1.11 26.71
N ILE A 288 -14.66 -1.88 27.39
CA ILE A 288 -13.23 -1.56 27.52
C ILE A 288 -12.50 -1.72 26.18
N ILE A 289 -12.75 -2.80 25.45
CA ILE A 289 -12.19 -3.02 24.10
C ILE A 289 -12.54 -1.82 23.20
N TYR A 290 -13.83 -1.45 23.15
CA TYR A 290 -14.28 -0.29 22.38
C TYR A 290 -13.58 1.01 22.79
N ALA A 291 -13.43 1.27 24.09
CA ALA A 291 -12.76 2.48 24.56
C ALA A 291 -11.27 2.50 24.18
N ILE A 292 -10.59 1.35 24.24
CA ILE A 292 -9.20 1.19 23.82
C ILE A 292 -9.08 1.43 22.31
N ASP A 293 -9.94 0.83 21.49
CA ASP A 293 -9.92 1.00 20.03
C ASP A 293 -10.08 2.47 19.64
N LYS A 294 -11.01 3.18 20.29
CA LYS A 294 -11.17 4.63 20.11
C LYS A 294 -9.91 5.40 20.47
N LEU A 295 -9.33 5.11 21.62
CA LEU A 295 -8.11 5.77 22.08
C LEU A 295 -6.91 5.49 21.14
N TYR A 296 -6.81 4.26 20.64
CA TYR A 296 -5.74 3.82 19.77
C TYR A 296 -5.90 4.32 18.32
N SER A 297 -7.10 4.73 17.93
CA SER A 297 -7.35 5.37 16.63
C SER A 297 -6.85 6.83 16.56
N LEU A 298 -6.57 7.46 17.70
CA LEU A 298 -6.10 8.85 17.75
C LEU A 298 -4.69 9.02 17.19
N ARG A 299 -4.40 10.19 16.62
CA ARG A 299 -3.05 10.52 16.14
C ARG A 299 -1.99 10.52 17.25
N GLU A 300 -2.40 10.89 18.47
CA GLU A 300 -1.53 11.01 19.65
C GLU A 300 -1.51 9.74 20.53
N LYS A 301 -1.94 8.59 19.99
CA LYS A 301 -2.05 7.31 20.72
C LYS A 301 -0.80 6.89 21.51
N GLU A 302 0.38 7.31 21.10
CA GLU A 302 1.64 7.03 21.80
C GLU A 302 1.67 7.63 23.22
N GLY A 303 0.99 8.75 23.44
CA GLY A 303 0.83 9.36 24.77
C GLY A 303 -0.06 8.54 25.72
N PHE A 304 -0.80 7.56 25.18
CA PHE A 304 -1.80 6.78 25.91
C PHE A 304 -1.41 5.32 26.13
N LEU A 305 -0.23 4.88 25.68
CA LEU A 305 0.19 3.47 25.79
C LEU A 305 0.12 2.91 27.23
N PRO A 306 0.54 3.63 28.29
CA PRO A 306 0.39 3.14 29.66
C PRO A 306 -1.08 2.97 30.10
N LEU A 307 -1.96 3.87 29.65
CA LEU A 307 -3.40 3.78 29.94
C LEU A 307 -4.02 2.57 29.23
N ILE A 308 -3.62 2.33 27.98
CA ILE A 308 -4.03 1.18 27.19
C ILE A 308 -3.55 -0.12 27.87
N ALA A 309 -2.28 -0.21 28.27
CA ALA A 309 -1.76 -1.37 29.00
C ALA A 309 -2.54 -1.66 30.29
N CYS A 310 -2.83 -0.63 31.09
CA CYS A 310 -3.63 -0.78 32.30
C CYS A 310 -5.05 -1.31 31.97
N SER A 311 -5.65 -0.81 30.89
CA SER A 311 -6.98 -1.25 30.45
C SER A 311 -6.99 -2.69 29.90
N ILE A 312 -5.94 -3.08 29.18
CA ILE A 312 -5.69 -4.48 28.74
C ILE A 312 -5.63 -5.40 29.97
N ARG A 313 -4.96 -4.99 31.04
CA ARG A 313 -4.92 -5.76 32.30
C ARG A 313 -6.33 -5.99 32.85
N SER A 314 -7.17 -4.94 32.86
CA SER A 314 -8.55 -5.05 33.33
C SER A 314 -9.37 -6.04 32.49
N ILE A 315 -9.14 -6.13 31.18
CA ILE A 315 -9.81 -7.14 30.33
C ILE A 315 -9.48 -8.56 30.81
N PHE A 316 -8.20 -8.87 31.07
CA PHE A 316 -7.81 -10.17 31.62
C PHE A 316 -8.51 -10.46 32.96
N GLU A 317 -8.48 -9.49 33.88
CA GLU A 317 -9.03 -9.63 35.23
C GLU A 317 -10.55 -9.84 35.23
N ILE A 318 -11.29 -9.11 34.40
CA ILE A 318 -12.74 -9.21 34.31
C ILE A 318 -13.16 -10.51 33.61
N SER A 319 -12.46 -10.88 32.53
CA SER A 319 -12.79 -12.08 31.74
C SER A 319 -12.66 -13.35 32.58
N GLN A 320 -11.55 -13.51 33.32
CA GLN A 320 -11.34 -14.68 34.17
C GLN A 320 -12.33 -14.71 35.35
N ASP A 321 -12.63 -13.56 35.98
CA ASP A 321 -13.52 -13.52 37.15
C ASP A 321 -14.94 -13.91 36.72
N LYS A 322 -15.40 -13.41 35.57
CA LYS A 322 -16.70 -13.78 35.01
C LYS A 322 -16.75 -15.28 34.68
N LEU A 323 -15.69 -15.84 34.08
CA LEU A 323 -15.62 -17.26 33.75
C LEU A 323 -15.64 -18.14 35.01
N PHE A 324 -14.83 -17.81 36.03
CA PHE A 324 -14.81 -18.56 37.30
C PHE A 324 -16.13 -18.50 38.05
N ARG A 325 -16.85 -17.38 38.01
CA ARG A 325 -18.20 -17.30 38.60
C ARG A 325 -19.22 -18.16 37.85
N THR A 326 -19.11 -18.21 36.52
CA THR A 326 -20.08 -18.92 35.66
C THR A 326 -19.85 -20.44 35.70
N HIS A 327 -18.60 -20.89 35.61
CA HIS A 327 -18.22 -22.30 35.50
C HIS A 327 -17.21 -22.73 36.57
N ARG A 328 -17.44 -22.33 37.84
CA ARG A 328 -16.57 -22.64 38.99
C ARG A 328 -16.15 -24.12 39.08
N PHE A 329 -17.03 -25.03 38.67
CA PHE A 329 -16.78 -26.47 38.73
C PHE A 329 -15.60 -26.95 37.87
N LEU A 330 -15.21 -26.18 36.84
CA LEU A 330 -14.08 -26.49 35.97
C LEU A 330 -12.71 -26.18 36.62
N PHE A 331 -12.69 -25.29 37.61
CA PHE A 331 -11.46 -24.67 38.12
C PHE A 331 -11.21 -25.05 39.58
N PRO A 332 -10.49 -26.16 39.85
CA PRO A 332 -10.12 -26.54 41.21
C PRO A 332 -9.17 -25.52 41.84
N THR A 333 -9.18 -25.49 43.18
CA THR A 333 -8.21 -24.70 43.96
C THR A 333 -6.97 -25.54 44.22
N PHE A 334 -5.79 -24.97 43.99
CA PHE A 334 -4.52 -25.66 44.19
C PHE A 334 -3.86 -25.25 45.51
N LYS A 335 -3.11 -26.18 46.11
CA LYS A 335 -2.32 -25.92 47.32
C LYS A 335 -0.89 -25.56 46.92
N ASN A 336 -0.44 -24.35 47.29
CA ASN A 336 0.88 -23.82 46.94
C ASN A 336 2.06 -24.72 47.37
N GLN A 337 1.87 -25.56 48.40
CA GLN A 337 2.88 -26.50 48.89
C GLN A 337 3.25 -27.58 47.87
N LEU A 338 2.34 -27.90 46.93
CA LEU A 338 2.52 -28.96 45.94
C LEU A 338 3.22 -28.48 44.65
N TYR A 339 3.54 -27.19 44.57
CA TYR A 339 4.26 -26.62 43.43
C TYR A 339 5.78 -26.86 43.53
N ASN A 340 6.42 -27.09 42.39
CA ASN A 340 7.88 -26.95 42.28
C ASN A 340 8.31 -25.47 42.39
N ASP A 341 9.60 -25.20 42.48
CA ASP A 341 10.10 -23.86 42.74
C ASP A 341 9.80 -22.88 41.59
N GLU A 342 9.84 -23.35 40.34
CA GLU A 342 9.46 -22.55 39.17
C GLU A 342 7.97 -22.18 39.21
N ALA A 343 7.07 -23.15 39.39
CA ALA A 343 5.64 -22.87 39.47
C ALA A 343 5.31 -22.00 40.70
N LYS A 344 5.98 -22.21 41.84
CA LYS A 344 5.81 -21.32 43.02
C LYS A 344 6.16 -19.88 42.69
N ARG A 345 7.20 -19.64 41.89
CA ARG A 345 7.62 -18.28 41.51
C ARG A 345 6.61 -17.63 40.59
N GLU A 346 6.19 -18.32 39.52
CA GLU A 346 5.29 -17.77 38.50
C GLU A 346 3.85 -17.63 39.03
N MET A 347 3.36 -18.60 39.79
CA MET A 347 1.99 -18.60 40.36
C MET A 347 1.80 -17.61 41.53
N ARG A 348 2.84 -16.84 41.92
CA ARG A 348 2.69 -15.72 42.87
C ARG A 348 1.79 -14.62 42.33
N ASP A 349 1.86 -14.35 41.02
CA ASP A 349 0.89 -13.47 40.38
C ASP A 349 -0.39 -14.25 40.13
N LYS A 350 -1.41 -13.96 40.95
CA LYS A 350 -2.72 -14.61 40.87
C LYS A 350 -3.38 -14.42 39.50
N LEU A 351 -3.19 -13.28 38.85
CA LEU A 351 -3.73 -13.04 37.51
C LEU A 351 -3.09 -13.99 36.50
N LEU A 352 -1.76 -14.05 36.48
CA LEU A 352 -1.03 -14.96 35.60
C LEU A 352 -1.43 -16.42 35.86
N GLY A 353 -1.47 -16.84 37.12
CA GLY A 353 -1.79 -18.23 37.46
C GLY A 353 -3.19 -18.65 37.03
N ASN A 354 -4.17 -17.75 37.13
CA ASN A 354 -5.53 -17.99 36.65
C ASN A 354 -5.60 -18.07 35.12
N ILE A 355 -4.89 -17.19 34.41
CA ILE A 355 -4.80 -17.23 32.94
C ILE A 355 -4.19 -18.56 32.48
N VAL A 356 -3.06 -18.95 33.07
CA VAL A 356 -2.37 -20.22 32.76
C VAL A 356 -3.30 -21.41 33.03
N HIS A 357 -4.05 -21.39 34.14
CA HIS A 357 -5.03 -22.43 34.44
C HIS A 357 -6.10 -22.56 33.35
N ILE A 358 -6.66 -21.44 32.87
CA ILE A 358 -7.67 -21.45 31.80
C ILE A 358 -7.07 -21.96 30.49
N ILE A 359 -5.88 -21.49 30.10
CA ILE A 359 -5.22 -21.92 28.86
C ILE A 359 -4.86 -23.41 28.91
N LEU A 360 -4.33 -23.90 30.03
CA LEU A 360 -4.04 -25.33 30.20
C LEU A 360 -5.31 -26.18 30.17
N LEU A 361 -6.42 -25.71 30.76
CA LEU A 361 -7.70 -26.41 30.69
C LEU A 361 -8.14 -26.60 29.25
N VAL A 362 -8.04 -25.55 28.42
CA VAL A 362 -8.35 -25.63 27.00
C VAL A 362 -7.39 -26.61 26.30
N LYS A 363 -6.06 -26.40 26.42
CA LYS A 363 -5.05 -27.25 25.75
C LYS A 363 -5.17 -28.73 26.09
N LYS A 364 -5.53 -29.07 27.33
CA LYS A 364 -5.66 -30.44 27.82
C LYS A 364 -6.86 -31.19 27.22
N ASN A 365 -7.84 -30.47 26.66
CA ASN A 365 -9.12 -31.03 26.23
C ASN A 365 -9.34 -30.77 24.72
N SER A 366 -8.93 -31.71 23.86
CA SER A 366 -9.04 -31.58 22.39
C SER A 366 -10.47 -31.30 21.90
N ASN A 367 -11.47 -31.96 22.47
CA ASN A 367 -12.88 -31.73 22.14
C ASN A 367 -13.35 -30.32 22.52
N LEU A 368 -12.86 -29.77 23.64
CA LEU A 368 -13.16 -28.41 24.06
C LEU A 368 -12.48 -27.40 23.12
N SER A 369 -11.19 -27.62 22.82
CA SER A 369 -10.43 -26.81 21.87
C SER A 369 -11.07 -26.80 20.48
N THR A 370 -11.56 -27.94 20.00
CA THR A 370 -12.25 -28.04 18.70
C THR A 370 -13.53 -27.20 18.69
N LYS A 371 -14.37 -27.31 19.72
CA LYS A 371 -15.58 -26.48 19.83
C LYS A 371 -15.28 -24.99 19.92
N ILE A 372 -14.20 -24.60 20.59
CA ILE A 372 -13.78 -23.19 20.63
C ILE A 372 -13.31 -22.78 19.23
N ALA A 373 -12.41 -23.53 18.60
CA ALA A 373 -11.88 -23.23 17.26
C ALA A 373 -13.00 -23.09 16.21
N GLU A 374 -13.99 -24.00 16.21
CA GLU A 374 -15.19 -23.93 15.36
C GLU A 374 -15.99 -22.64 15.59
N ARG A 375 -16.17 -22.23 16.86
CA ARG A 375 -16.87 -20.98 17.20
C ARG A 375 -16.12 -19.73 16.76
N LEU A 376 -14.80 -19.83 16.66
CA LEU A 376 -13.93 -18.75 16.22
C LEU A 376 -13.67 -18.77 14.72
N ASP A 377 -14.14 -19.78 14.00
CA ASP A 377 -13.87 -19.98 12.57
C ASP A 377 -12.35 -20.05 12.27
N ILE A 378 -11.64 -20.79 13.13
CA ILE A 378 -10.18 -21.01 13.05
C ILE A 378 -9.91 -22.51 12.96
N SER A 379 -8.90 -22.92 12.21
CA SER A 379 -8.46 -24.32 12.22
C SER A 379 -7.95 -24.74 13.61
N TYR A 380 -8.13 -26.00 13.96
CA TYR A 380 -7.67 -26.54 15.25
C TYR A 380 -6.17 -26.32 15.47
N SER A 381 -5.33 -26.54 14.45
CA SER A 381 -3.88 -26.35 14.53
C SER A 381 -3.51 -24.90 14.79
N THR A 382 -4.10 -23.95 14.06
CA THR A 382 -3.87 -22.51 14.26
C THR A 382 -4.31 -22.06 15.64
N PHE A 383 -5.49 -22.50 16.11
CA PHE A 383 -5.95 -22.21 17.45
C PHE A 383 -4.98 -22.76 18.51
N MET A 384 -4.59 -24.03 18.43
CA MET A 384 -3.65 -24.63 19.39
C MET A 384 -2.28 -23.95 19.42
N ASN A 385 -1.77 -23.53 18.25
CA ASN A 385 -0.53 -22.76 18.13
C ASN A 385 -0.63 -21.39 18.80
N SER A 386 -1.81 -20.74 18.73
CA SER A 386 -2.06 -19.45 19.40
C SER A 386 -2.16 -19.56 20.93
N LEU A 387 -2.31 -20.76 21.49
CA LEU A 387 -2.33 -20.99 22.95
C LEU A 387 -0.91 -21.05 23.55
N ASN A 388 -0.09 -20.04 23.25
CA ASN A 388 1.29 -19.92 23.70
C ASN A 388 1.37 -19.23 25.09
N ILE A 389 1.78 -19.99 26.10
CA ILE A 389 1.79 -19.54 27.49
C ILE A 389 2.81 -18.41 27.74
N GLU A 390 3.93 -18.39 27.03
CA GLU A 390 4.93 -17.31 27.18
C GLU A 390 4.42 -15.99 26.62
N GLU A 391 3.61 -16.00 25.56
CA GLU A 391 2.98 -14.79 25.01
C GLU A 391 1.97 -14.21 26.01
N PHE A 392 1.09 -15.03 26.60
CA PHE A 392 0.19 -14.57 27.66
C PHE A 392 0.94 -14.03 28.88
N LYS A 393 2.02 -14.71 29.29
CA LYS A 393 2.87 -14.26 30.40
C LYS A 393 3.53 -12.91 30.12
N ALA A 394 4.07 -12.73 28.91
CA ALA A 394 4.63 -11.46 28.49
C ALA A 394 3.56 -10.36 28.47
N ALA A 395 2.36 -10.65 27.95
CA ALA A 395 1.24 -9.71 27.93
C ALA A 395 0.82 -9.26 29.33
N VAL A 396 0.69 -10.19 30.28
CA VAL A 396 0.35 -9.87 31.68
C VAL A 396 1.42 -8.98 32.31
N LYS A 397 2.71 -9.31 32.11
CA LYS A 397 3.83 -8.52 32.64
C LYS A 397 3.86 -7.11 32.05
N HIS A 398 3.67 -6.97 30.73
CA HIS A 398 3.66 -5.68 30.05
C HIS A 398 2.42 -4.84 30.36
N SER A 399 1.29 -5.48 30.69
CA SER A 399 0.09 -4.77 31.17
C SER A 399 0.22 -4.27 32.62
N HIS A 400 1.29 -4.63 33.34
CA HIS A 400 1.54 -4.20 34.71
C HIS A 400 2.34 -2.89 34.76
N VAL A 401 1.64 -1.78 34.94
CA VAL A 401 2.19 -0.41 34.89
C VAL A 401 2.71 0.07 36.28
N GLY A 402 2.70 -0.79 37.30
CA GLY A 402 2.98 -0.45 38.70
C GLY A 402 4.48 -0.37 39.12
N ALA A 403 4.77 0.68 39.92
CA ALA A 403 5.89 0.97 40.85
C ALA A 403 7.38 0.71 40.49
N HIS A 404 7.75 -0.17 39.58
CA HIS A 404 9.17 -0.35 39.19
C HIS A 404 9.34 -0.44 37.67
N GLN A 405 9.61 0.72 37.06
CA GLN A 405 10.27 0.91 35.75
C GLN A 405 9.66 0.30 34.46
N SER A 406 8.54 -0.42 34.48
CA SER A 406 7.96 -1.03 33.26
C SER A 406 7.49 -0.01 32.21
N THR A 407 7.12 1.21 32.62
CA THR A 407 6.67 2.28 31.72
C THR A 407 7.75 2.81 30.77
N LYS A 408 9.04 2.74 31.15
CA LYS A 408 10.14 3.19 30.28
C LYS A 408 10.37 2.29 29.07
N PHE A 409 9.80 1.08 29.06
CA PHE A 409 10.01 0.07 28.02
C PHE A 409 8.73 -0.31 27.26
N LEU A 410 7.62 0.40 27.50
CA LEU A 410 6.36 0.21 26.78
C LEU A 410 6.49 0.86 25.39
N SER A 411 6.48 0.04 24.35
CA SER A 411 6.47 0.50 22.96
C SER A 411 5.18 0.09 22.28
N LYS A 412 4.86 0.77 21.17
CA LYS A 412 3.68 0.45 20.35
C LYS A 412 3.63 -1.05 19.96
N PRO A 413 4.72 -1.68 19.43
CA PRO A 413 4.70 -3.10 19.09
C PRO A 413 4.42 -4.03 20.27
N LYS A 414 4.91 -3.68 21.48
CA LYS A 414 4.61 -4.48 22.68
C LYS A 414 3.14 -4.39 23.05
N ILE A 415 2.51 -3.22 22.89
CA ILE A 415 1.09 -3.04 23.17
C ILE A 415 0.22 -3.81 22.17
N GLU A 416 0.58 -3.79 20.89
CA GLU A 416 -0.08 -4.59 19.85
C GLU A 416 0.00 -6.09 20.21
N ALA A 417 1.20 -6.61 20.54
CA ALA A 417 1.36 -8.01 20.95
C ALA A 417 0.58 -8.36 22.25
N CYS A 418 0.51 -7.42 23.21
CA CYS A 418 -0.32 -7.61 24.41
C CYS A 418 -1.80 -7.70 24.08
N ALA A 419 -2.26 -6.88 23.13
CA ALA A 419 -3.65 -6.84 22.71
C ALA A 419 -4.04 -8.13 21.97
N ASP A 420 -3.18 -8.68 21.13
CA ASP A 420 -3.44 -9.97 20.46
C ASP A 420 -3.65 -11.11 21.48
N SER A 421 -2.73 -11.24 22.45
CA SER A 421 -2.86 -12.21 23.54
C SER A 421 -4.11 -11.97 24.40
N CYS A 422 -4.38 -10.70 24.75
CA CYS A 422 -5.52 -10.33 25.57
C CYS A 422 -6.85 -10.58 24.86
N GLY A 423 -6.93 -10.24 23.58
CA GLY A 423 -8.10 -10.45 22.73
C GLY A 423 -8.43 -11.94 22.65
N LEU A 424 -7.44 -12.77 22.29
CA LEU A 424 -7.62 -14.23 22.26
C LEU A 424 -8.11 -14.77 23.60
N PHE A 425 -7.51 -14.34 24.71
CA PHE A 425 -7.94 -14.76 26.05
C PHE A 425 -9.39 -14.36 26.37
N ALA A 426 -9.75 -13.11 26.07
CA ALA A 426 -11.10 -12.59 26.31
C ALA A 426 -12.14 -13.38 25.51
N VAL A 427 -11.83 -13.69 24.25
CA VAL A 427 -12.67 -14.49 23.36
C VAL A 427 -12.83 -15.92 23.86
N ILE A 428 -11.74 -16.58 24.29
CA ILE A 428 -11.81 -17.91 24.91
C ILE A 428 -12.74 -17.89 26.13
N CYS A 429 -12.59 -16.89 27.00
CA CYS A 429 -13.45 -16.75 28.18
C CYS A 429 -14.91 -16.53 27.77
N ASP A 430 -15.17 -15.64 26.81
CA ASP A 430 -16.50 -15.31 26.33
C ASP A 430 -17.20 -16.53 25.71
N VAL A 431 -16.51 -17.29 24.87
CA VAL A 431 -17.02 -18.55 24.31
C VAL A 431 -17.37 -19.53 25.43
N LEU A 432 -16.45 -19.74 26.39
CA LEU A 432 -16.66 -20.67 27.51
C LEU A 432 -17.85 -20.26 28.37
N ILE A 433 -17.98 -18.97 28.73
CA ILE A 433 -19.11 -18.42 29.51
C ILE A 433 -20.45 -18.68 28.83
N ASN A 434 -20.47 -18.63 27.50
CA ASN A 434 -21.68 -18.83 26.71
C ASN A 434 -21.95 -20.31 26.35
N MET A 435 -21.09 -21.25 26.77
CA MET A 435 -21.39 -22.68 26.68
C MET A 435 -22.33 -23.11 27.81
N LYS A 436 -23.37 -23.89 27.50
CA LYS A 436 -24.26 -24.41 28.53
C LYS A 436 -23.52 -25.43 29.38
N LYS A 437 -23.87 -25.49 30.67
CA LYS A 437 -23.28 -26.44 31.62
C LYS A 437 -23.42 -27.90 31.15
N ASP A 438 -24.56 -28.26 30.56
CA ASP A 438 -24.80 -29.62 30.07
C ASP A 438 -23.91 -29.96 28.87
N ASP A 439 -23.68 -29.00 27.97
CA ASP A 439 -22.74 -29.15 26.86
C ASP A 439 -21.32 -29.37 27.40
N LEU A 440 -20.89 -28.60 28.39
CA LEU A 440 -19.58 -28.75 29.03
C LEU A 440 -19.42 -30.11 29.73
N ASN A 441 -20.47 -30.59 30.40
CA ASN A 441 -20.46 -31.89 31.05
C ASN A 441 -20.38 -33.04 30.03
N SER A 442 -21.08 -32.93 28.90
CA SER A 442 -21.06 -33.93 27.83
C SER A 442 -19.70 -34.09 27.14
N ILE A 443 -18.85 -33.06 27.18
CA ILE A 443 -17.52 -33.08 26.57
C ILE A 443 -16.54 -33.95 27.39
N GLY A 444 -16.84 -34.23 28.67
CA GLY A 444 -15.97 -35.02 29.54
C GLY A 444 -14.67 -34.30 29.91
N ILE A 445 -14.78 -33.02 30.30
CA ILE A 445 -13.62 -32.15 30.56
C ILE A 445 -12.72 -32.69 31.67
N MET A 446 -11.46 -32.97 31.32
CA MET A 446 -10.39 -33.26 32.27
C MET A 446 -9.90 -31.96 32.90
N LYS A 447 -10.00 -31.87 34.23
CA LYS A 447 -9.51 -30.70 34.98
C LYS A 447 -7.98 -30.65 34.99
N VAL A 448 -7.47 -29.43 35.11
CA VAL A 448 -6.04 -29.18 35.32
C VAL A 448 -5.64 -29.66 36.72
N THR A 449 -4.51 -30.34 36.81
CA THR A 449 -3.91 -30.83 38.06
C THR A 449 -2.70 -29.99 38.43
N THR A 450 -2.19 -30.18 39.65
CA THR A 450 -0.94 -29.55 40.05
C THR A 450 0.24 -30.00 39.19
N ASP A 451 0.24 -31.25 38.72
CA ASP A 451 1.31 -31.78 37.88
C ASP A 451 1.34 -31.10 36.51
N ASP A 452 0.17 -30.79 35.92
CA ASP A 452 0.08 -30.03 34.68
C ASP A 452 0.73 -28.64 34.83
N LEU A 453 0.46 -27.96 35.95
CA LEU A 453 1.04 -26.65 36.27
C LEU A 453 2.55 -26.74 36.48
N ASN A 454 3.02 -27.73 37.24
CA ASN A 454 4.45 -27.95 37.46
C ASN A 454 5.19 -28.24 36.14
N ASN A 455 4.62 -29.07 35.27
CA ASN A 455 5.22 -29.41 33.98
C ASN A 455 5.23 -28.22 33.03
N CYS A 456 4.16 -27.42 33.01
CA CYS A 456 4.07 -26.21 32.21
C CYS A 456 5.26 -25.27 32.46
N PHE A 457 5.66 -25.07 33.72
CA PHE A 457 6.75 -24.14 34.05
C PHE A 457 8.15 -24.77 34.00
N LYS A 458 8.26 -26.10 33.96
CA LYS A 458 9.54 -26.80 33.72
C LYS A 458 10.01 -26.69 32.27
N SER A 459 9.09 -26.66 31.31
CA SER A 459 9.41 -26.53 29.88
C SER A 459 9.75 -25.09 29.46
N LEU A 460 9.71 -24.14 30.39
CA LEU A 460 9.88 -22.70 30.14
C LEU A 460 11.18 -22.12 30.73
N SER A 461 11.97 -22.98 31.37
CA SER A 461 13.34 -22.74 31.84
C SER A 461 14.31 -23.49 30.94
#